data_AF-A0A7C4I5C8-F1
#
_entry.id   AF-A0A7C4I5C8-F1
#
_cell.length_a   1.000
_cell.length_b   1.000
_cell.length_c   1.000
_cell.angle_alpha   90.00
_cell.angle_beta   90.00
_cell.angle_gamma   90.00
#
_symmetry.space_group_name_H-M   'P 1'
#
loop_
_entity.id
_entity.type
_entity.pdbx_description
1 polymer ?
#
loop_
_entity_poly.entity_id
_entity_poly.type
_entity_poly.pdbx_seq_one_letter_code
_entity_poly.pdbx_strand_id
1 'polypeptide(L)' 'DREGIAIRSGHHCAQPLLNRMGAGAGTARISTYIYNTKEDIDIAIEAIEKVKSVFKV' A
#
# COMPACT_ATOMS: atom_id res chain seq x y z
N ASP A 1 4.48 -10.10 -3.33
CA ASP A 1 5.02 -11.40 -3.77
C ASP A 1 5.91 -11.25 -5.00
N ARG A 2 5.38 -10.87 -6.17
CA ARG A 2 6.18 -10.78 -7.42
C ARG A 2 7.32 -9.75 -7.42
N GLU A 3 7.18 -8.64 -6.70
CA GLU A 3 8.20 -7.58 -6.62
C GLU A 3 8.95 -7.60 -5.27
N GLY A 4 8.76 -8.61 -4.41
CA GLY A 4 9.41 -8.67 -3.09
C GLY A 4 8.89 -7.68 -2.04
N ILE A 5 7.81 -6.95 -2.32
CA ILE A 5 7.26 -5.90 -1.42
C ILE A 5 6.11 -6.42 -0.57
N ALA A 6 6.19 -6.16 0.73
CA ALA A 6 5.16 -6.52 1.71
C ALA A 6 4.36 -5.29 2.16
N ILE A 7 3.04 -5.34 1.97
CA ILE A 7 2.09 -4.30 2.39
C ILE A 7 0.88 -4.95 3.06
N ARG A 8 0.04 -4.16 3.72
CA ARG A 8 -1.25 -4.64 4.26
C ARG A 8 -2.42 -4.03 3.51
N SER A 9 -3.44 -4.83 3.22
CA SER A 9 -4.72 -4.38 2.69
C SER A 9 -5.85 -4.59 3.72
N GLY A 10 -6.97 -3.91 3.49
CA GLY A 10 -8.20 -4.04 4.29
C GLY A 10 -8.45 -2.84 5.21
N HIS A 11 -9.14 -3.08 6.32
CA HIS A 11 -9.62 -2.00 7.19
C HIS A 11 -8.61 -1.55 8.25
N HIS A 12 -7.50 -2.27 8.41
CA HIS A 12 -6.46 -1.99 9.41
C HIS A 12 -7.00 -1.86 10.85
N CYS A 13 -8.06 -2.62 11.17
CA CYS A 13 -8.79 -2.53 12.44
C CYS A 13 -9.41 -1.14 12.71
N ALA A 14 -9.61 -0.32 11.68
CA ALA A 14 -10.07 1.06 11.76
C ALA A 14 -11.30 1.33 10.85
N GLN A 15 -12.20 0.35 10.70
CA GLN A 15 -13.39 0.44 9.83
C GLN A 15 -14.18 1.75 9.97
N PRO A 16 -14.49 2.27 11.19
CA PRO A 16 -15.27 3.49 11.30
C PRO A 16 -14.60 4.71 10.68
N LEU A 17 -13.27 4.82 10.81
CA LEU A 17 -12.48 5.88 10.20
C LEU A 17 -12.52 5.78 8.68
N LEU A 18 -12.28 4.59 8.13
CA LEU A 18 -12.26 4.38 6.69
C LEU A 18 -13.64 4.66 6.06
N ASN A 19 -14.73 4.31 6.74
CA ASN A 19 -16.08 4.66 6.30
C ASN A 19 -16.27 6.18 6.23
N ARG A 20 -15.82 6.93 7.25
CA ARG A 20 -15.88 8.40 7.27
C ARG A 20 -15.05 9.03 6.15
N MET A 21 -13.97 8.38 5.73
CA MET A 21 -13.09 8.85 4.64
C MET A 21 -13.57 8.42 3.23
N GLY A 22 -14.69 7.71 3.11
CA GLY A 22 -15.17 7.18 1.82
C GLY A 22 -14.38 5.96 1.31
N ALA A 23 -13.47 5.41 2.12
CA ALA A 23 -12.62 4.26 1.80
C ALA A 23 -13.09 2.99 2.53
N GLY A 24 -14.41 2.82 2.71
CA GLY A 24 -14.99 1.74 3.52
C GLY A 24 -14.70 0.32 3.03
N ALA A 25 -14.38 0.15 1.75
CA ALA A 25 -13.93 -1.13 1.18
C ALA A 25 -12.52 -1.56 1.65
N GLY A 26 -11.79 -0.66 2.31
CA GLY A 26 -10.41 -0.87 2.73
C GLY A 26 -9.41 -0.05 1.92
N THR A 27 -8.18 -0.01 2.42
CA THR A 27 -7.05 0.66 1.76
C THR A 27 -5.83 -0.24 1.73
N ALA A 28 -4.92 0.02 0.80
CA ALA A 28 -3.54 -0.48 0.89
C ALA A 28 -2.73 0.44 1.82
N ARG A 29 -1.87 -0.14 2.65
CA ARG A 29 -1.00 0.60 3.58
C ARG A 29 0.43 0.09 3.53
N ILE A 30 1.34 1.00 3.25
CA ILE A 30 2.79 0.84 3.44
C ILE A 30 3.14 1.50 4.77
N SER A 31 3.85 0.78 5.64
CA SER A 31 4.29 1.27 6.94
C SER A 31 5.78 1.04 7.09
N THR A 32 6.53 2.10 7.43
CA THR A 32 7.98 2.07 7.60
C THR A 32 8.38 2.01 9.07
N TYR A 33 9.62 1.62 9.31
CA TYR A 33 10.25 1.73 10.63
C TYR A 33 11.76 2.02 10.52
N ILE A 34 12.48 2.00 11.64
CA ILE A 34 13.89 2.45 11.74
C ILE A 34 14.89 1.70 10.85
N TYR A 35 14.51 0.52 10.35
CA TYR A 35 15.33 -0.31 9.49
C TYR A 35 15.02 -0.13 7.99
N ASN A 36 14.01 0.66 7.66
CA ASN A 36 13.72 0.95 6.25
C ASN A 36 14.62 2.04 5.71
N THR A 37 14.94 1.93 4.43
CA THR A 37 15.77 2.91 3.72
C THR A 37 14.95 3.70 2.69
N LYS A 38 15.59 4.68 2.04
CA LYS A 38 14.93 5.42 0.95
C LYS A 38 14.76 4.54 -0.28
N GLU A 39 15.73 3.68 -0.52
CA GLU A 39 15.73 2.70 -1.61
C GLU A 39 14.53 1.74 -1.49
N ASP A 40 14.15 1.33 -0.26
CA ASP A 40 12.92 0.54 -0.03
C ASP A 40 11.66 1.27 -0.55
N ILE A 41 11.60 2.60 -0.37
CA ILE A 41 10.49 3.43 -0.82
C ILE A 41 10.49 3.60 -2.33
N ASP A 42 11.67 3.80 -2.93
CA ASP A 42 11.81 3.93 -4.38
C ASP A 42 11.33 2.64 -5.07
N ILE A 43 11.76 1.48 -4.58
CA ILE A 43 11.30 0.16 -5.07
C ILE A 43 9.79 0.00 -4.89
N ALA A 44 9.22 0.47 -3.77
CA ALA A 44 7.78 0.46 -3.53
C ALA A 44 6.98 1.32 -4.52
N ILE A 45 7.50 2.50 -4.88
CA ILE A 45 6.87 3.38 -5.86
C ILE A 45 6.90 2.74 -7.25
N GLU A 46 8.05 2.20 -7.68
CA GLU A 46 8.18 1.53 -8.97
C GLU A 46 7.20 0.35 -9.11
N ALA A 47 7.05 -0.45 -8.04
CA ALA A 47 6.09 -1.55 -8.02
C ALA A 47 4.64 -1.08 -8.13
N ILE A 48 4.28 0.04 -7.49
CA ILE A 48 2.93 0.62 -7.60
C ILE A 48 2.64 1.06 -9.04
N GLU A 49 3.59 1.73 -9.70
CA GLU A 49 3.43 2.15 -11.09
C GLU A 49 3.31 0.95 -12.04
N LYS A 50 4.07 -0.12 -11.79
CA LYS A 50 3.92 -1.39 -12.51
C LYS A 50 2.52 -1.98 -12.31
N VAL A 51 2.00 -1.99 -11.08
CA VAL A 51 0.64 -2.49 -10.78
C VAL A 51 -0.42 -1.68 -11.52
N LYS A 52 -0.30 -0.34 -11.58
CA LYS A 52 -1.22 0.50 -12.35
C LYS A 52 -1.29 0.09 -13.82
N SER A 53 -0.14 -0.18 -14.45
CA SER A 53 -0.10 -0.65 -15.85
C SER A 53 -0.81 -2.00 -16.05
N VAL A 54 -0.72 -2.91 -15.07
CA VAL A 54 -1.37 -4.24 -15.12
C VAL A 54 -2.89 -4.11 -15.03
N PHE A 55 -3.39 -3.26 -14.13
CA PHE A 55 -4.81 -3.04 -13.93
C PHE A 55 -5.42 -1.98 -14.85
N LYS A 56 -4.59 -1.31 -15.67
CA LYS A 56 -4.97 -0.25 -16.61
C LYS A 56 -5.70 0.91 -15.92
N VAL A 57 -5.14 1.35 -14.78
CA VAL A 57 -5.61 2.48 -13.97
C VAL A 57 -4.58 3.59 -13.89
#